data_AF-A0A9E0JKU9-F1
#
_entry.id   AF-A0A9E0JKU9-F1
#
_cell.length_a   1.000
_cell.length_b   1.000
_cell.length_c   1.000
_cell.angle_alpha   90.00
_cell.angle_beta   90.00
_cell.angle_gamma   90.00
#
_symmetry.space_group_name_H-M   'P 1'
#
loop_
_entity.id
_entity.type
_entity.pdbx_description
1 polymer ?
#
loop_
_entity_poly.entity_id
_entity_poly.type
_entity_poly.pdbx_seq_one_letter_code
_entity_poly.pdbx_strand_id
1 'polypeptide(L)'
;MKVISKDKAKGNAHGTMKKLKKRNRLIEEKEVAKRTENKRVNAENRKVREEKKQEFEKVSQVKILDFVKGMLIIEIEDKVEKRALLFEKTEINKKNLKDKLPNFEVKLYGENYKISKLSGFIDVVDDLLWKLEEIL
;
A
#
# COMPACT_ATOMS: atom_id res chain seq x y z
N MET A 1 15.87 18.35 -66.26
CA MET A 1 17.02 17.86 -65.45
C MET A 1 16.58 17.71 -64.00
N LYS A 2 16.79 16.54 -63.37
CA LYS A 2 16.59 16.38 -61.91
C LYS A 2 17.73 17.11 -61.19
N VAL A 3 17.41 18.15 -60.43
CA VAL A 3 18.38 18.92 -59.64
C VAL A 3 18.90 18.03 -58.50
N ILE A 4 20.10 17.50 -58.64
CA ILE A 4 20.76 16.71 -57.60
C ILE A 4 21.44 17.69 -56.65
N SER A 5 20.95 17.77 -55.41
CA SER A 5 21.55 18.58 -54.34
C SER A 5 23.04 18.24 -54.18
N LYS A 6 23.90 19.25 -54.32
CA LYS A 6 25.36 19.13 -54.20
C LYS A 6 25.82 19.02 -52.74
N ASP A 7 25.00 19.48 -51.79
CA ASP A 7 25.33 19.55 -50.35
C ASP A 7 25.03 18.25 -49.58
N LYS A 8 24.46 17.25 -50.25
CA LYS A 8 24.16 15.97 -49.63
C LYS A 8 25.46 15.17 -49.45
N ALA A 9 25.75 14.72 -48.23
CA ALA A 9 26.91 13.86 -47.96
C ALA A 9 26.93 12.66 -48.93
N LYS A 10 28.11 12.35 -49.51
CA LYS A 10 28.33 11.26 -50.47
C LYS A 10 29.34 10.24 -49.92
N GLY A 11 29.35 9.02 -50.45
CA GLY A 11 30.31 7.99 -50.06
C GLY A 11 30.22 7.57 -48.58
N ASN A 12 31.37 7.35 -47.93
CA ASN A 12 31.45 6.86 -46.56
C ASN A 12 30.75 7.77 -45.54
N ALA A 13 30.79 9.10 -45.74
CA ALA A 13 30.09 10.08 -44.90
C ALA A 13 28.56 9.96 -44.98
N HIS A 14 28.02 9.56 -46.13
CA HIS A 14 26.59 9.25 -46.25
C HIS A 14 26.22 7.97 -45.48
N GLY A 15 27.09 6.96 -45.54
CA GLY A 15 26.91 5.69 -44.83
C GLY A 15 26.91 5.86 -43.31
N THR A 16 27.83 6.66 -42.76
CA THR A 16 27.89 6.98 -41.33
C THR A 16 26.67 7.78 -40.88
N MET A 17 26.25 8.80 -41.65
CA MET A 17 25.02 9.55 -41.37
C MET A 17 23.76 8.67 -41.40
N LYS A 18 23.67 7.72 -42.34
CA LYS A 18 22.54 6.77 -42.39
C LYS A 18 22.54 5.83 -41.19
N LYS A 19 23.72 5.32 -40.79
CA LYS A 19 23.87 4.48 -39.58
C LYS A 19 23.51 5.25 -38.31
N LEU A 20 23.93 6.51 -38.18
CA LEU A 20 23.61 7.37 -37.05
C LEU A 20 22.10 7.64 -36.94
N LYS A 21 21.44 7.99 -38.06
CA LYS A 21 19.98 8.16 -38.10
C LYS A 21 19.23 6.89 -37.69
N LYS A 22 19.67 5.72 -38.17
CA LYS A 22 19.08 4.43 -37.79
C LYS A 22 19.25 4.16 -36.29
N ARG A 23 20.44 4.43 -35.73
CA ARG A 23 20.70 4.27 -34.29
C ARG A 23 19.81 5.20 -33.46
N ASN A 24 19.71 6.47 -33.83
CA ASN A 24 18.89 7.44 -33.11
C ASN A 24 17.41 7.03 -33.14
N ARG A 25 16.90 6.59 -34.30
CA ARG A 25 15.54 6.05 -34.42
C ARG A 25 15.28 4.87 -33.48
N LEU A 26 16.22 3.92 -33.39
CA LEU A 26 16.10 2.79 -32.47
C LEU A 26 16.13 3.21 -30.99
N ILE A 27 16.88 4.25 -30.65
CA ILE A 27 16.91 4.81 -29.28
C ILE A 27 15.56 5.47 -28.99
N GLU A 28 15.06 6.29 -29.90
CA GLU A 28 13.74 6.95 -29.77
C GLU A 28 12.62 5.91 -29.64
N GLU A 29 12.59 4.87 -30.47
CA GLU A 29 11.60 3.78 -30.40
C GLU A 29 11.66 3.05 -29.05
N LYS A 30 12.86 2.76 -28.53
CA LYS A 30 13.04 2.16 -27.19
C LYS A 30 12.58 3.08 -26.08
N GLU A 31 12.86 4.38 -26.18
CA GLU A 31 12.39 5.36 -25.20
C GLU A 31 10.87 5.49 -25.20
N VAL A 32 10.23 5.52 -26.38
CA VAL A 32 8.78 5.55 -26.50
C VAL A 32 8.17 4.29 -25.88
N ALA A 33 8.72 3.10 -26.19
CA ALA A 33 8.25 1.85 -25.60
C ALA A 33 8.37 1.86 -24.06
N LYS A 34 9.51 2.31 -23.51
CA LYS A 34 9.70 2.47 -22.06
C LYS A 34 8.71 3.44 -21.44
N ARG A 35 8.46 4.60 -22.08
CA ARG A 35 7.50 5.60 -21.58
C ARG A 35 6.09 5.04 -21.57
N THR A 36 5.69 4.27 -22.59
CA THR A 36 4.37 3.62 -22.63
C THR A 36 4.22 2.58 -21.53
N GLU A 37 5.24 1.73 -21.31
CA GLU A 37 5.20 0.73 -20.25
C GLU A 37 5.18 1.37 -18.86
N ASN A 38 6.00 2.41 -18.63
CA ASN A 38 5.98 3.15 -17.37
C ASN A 38 4.61 3.80 -17.12
N LYS A 39 3.93 4.31 -18.16
CA LYS A 39 2.55 4.83 -18.02
C LYS A 39 1.58 3.72 -17.61
N ARG A 40 1.70 2.53 -18.20
CA ARG A 40 0.87 1.36 -17.85
C ARG A 40 1.06 0.95 -16.40
N VAL A 41 2.31 0.73 -15.99
CA VAL A 41 2.67 0.36 -14.61
C VAL A 41 2.25 1.43 -13.62
N ASN A 42 2.42 2.71 -13.95
CA ASN A 42 1.98 3.80 -13.07
C ASN A 42 0.45 3.86 -12.93
N ALA A 43 -0.30 3.57 -13.99
CA ALA A 43 -1.76 3.53 -13.92
C ALA A 43 -2.24 2.36 -13.05
N GLU A 44 -1.63 1.18 -13.18
CA GLU A 44 -1.92 0.02 -12.34
C GLU A 44 -1.57 0.29 -10.87
N ASN A 45 -0.40 0.85 -10.62
CA ASN A 45 0.01 1.24 -9.27
C ASN A 45 -0.91 2.30 -8.64
N ARG A 46 -1.53 3.19 -9.43
CA ARG A 46 -2.53 4.14 -8.92
C ARG A 46 -3.78 3.41 -8.46
N LYS A 47 -4.30 2.48 -9.26
CA LYS A 47 -5.47 1.67 -8.88
C LYS A 47 -5.24 0.90 -7.58
N VAL A 48 -4.11 0.21 -7.48
CA VAL A 48 -3.73 -0.54 -6.26
C VAL A 48 -3.61 0.39 -5.04
N ARG A 49 -3.09 1.60 -5.22
CA ARG A 49 -3.02 2.59 -4.13
C ARG A 49 -4.39 3.11 -3.73
N GLU A 50 -5.29 3.33 -4.68
CA GLU A 50 -6.67 3.75 -4.42
C GLU A 50 -7.44 2.67 -3.67
N GLU A 51 -7.32 1.40 -4.09
CA GLU A 51 -7.91 0.25 -3.40
C GLU A 51 -7.43 0.14 -1.96
N LYS A 52 -6.10 0.18 -1.74
CA LYS A 52 -5.53 0.18 -0.38
C LYS A 52 -5.97 1.36 0.47
N LYS A 53 -6.15 2.54 -0.15
CA LYS A 53 -6.64 3.73 0.54
C LYS A 53 -8.10 3.54 0.98
N GLN A 54 -8.95 3.02 0.10
CA GLN A 54 -10.35 2.72 0.43
C GLN A 54 -10.45 1.67 1.54
N GLU A 55 -9.64 0.62 1.48
CA GLU A 55 -9.56 -0.40 2.52
C GLU A 55 -9.13 0.20 3.86
N PHE A 56 -8.09 1.04 3.86
CA PHE A 56 -7.65 1.73 5.06
C PHE A 56 -8.72 2.66 5.63
N GLU A 57 -9.42 3.41 4.78
CA GLU A 57 -10.53 4.27 5.19
C GLU A 57 -11.67 3.46 5.83
N LYS A 58 -12.04 2.31 5.26
CA LYS A 58 -13.05 1.41 5.83
C LYS A 58 -12.65 0.86 7.21
N VAL A 59 -11.38 0.48 7.37
CA VAL A 59 -10.88 -0.03 8.65
C VAL A 59 -10.79 1.09 9.69
N SER A 60 -10.34 2.28 9.28
CA SER A 60 -10.28 3.46 10.14
C SER A 60 -11.65 3.89 10.66
N GLN A 61 -12.73 3.65 9.90
CA GLN A 61 -14.10 3.93 10.35
C GLN A 61 -14.59 2.99 11.45
N VAL A 62 -13.98 1.81 11.61
CA VAL A 62 -14.36 0.87 12.68
C VAL A 62 -13.94 1.46 14.02
N LYS A 63 -14.92 1.64 14.90
CA LYS A 63 -14.72 2.24 16.22
C LYS A 63 -14.62 1.17 17.29
N ILE A 64 -13.62 1.27 18.15
CA ILE A 64 -13.55 0.44 19.35
C ILE A 64 -14.43 1.08 20.42
N LEU A 65 -15.37 0.31 20.97
CA LEU A 65 -16.25 0.79 22.03
C LEU A 65 -15.76 0.34 23.41
N ASP A 66 -15.50 -0.97 23.56
CA ASP A 66 -15.11 -1.52 24.85
C ASP A 66 -14.44 -2.90 24.69
N PHE A 67 -13.93 -3.45 25.78
CA PHE A 67 -13.43 -4.81 25.89
C PHE A 67 -14.12 -5.53 27.05
N VAL A 68 -14.79 -6.64 26.75
CA VAL A 68 -15.61 -7.36 27.72
C VAL A 68 -15.37 -8.86 27.59
N LYS A 69 -15.01 -9.52 28.70
CA LYS A 69 -14.83 -10.98 28.80
C LYS A 69 -13.87 -11.55 27.73
N GLY A 70 -12.74 -10.88 27.48
CA GLY A 70 -11.75 -11.34 26.51
C GLY A 70 -12.10 -11.07 25.04
N MET A 71 -13.19 -10.33 24.77
CA MET A 71 -13.60 -9.94 23.42
C MET A 71 -13.65 -8.43 23.27
N LEU A 72 -13.21 -7.95 22.10
CA LEU A 72 -13.28 -6.56 21.69
C LEU A 72 -14.69 -6.26 21.15
N ILE A 73 -15.32 -5.22 21.67
CA ILE A 73 -16.58 -4.69 21.18
C ILE A 73 -16.24 -3.59 20.18
N ILE A 74 -16.61 -3.81 18.93
CA ILE A 74 -16.37 -2.90 17.82
C ILE A 74 -17.69 -2.50 17.18
N GLU A 75 -17.73 -1.28 16.67
CA GLU A 75 -18.83 -0.74 15.89
C GLU A 75 -18.40 -0.68 14.41
N ILE A 76 -19.11 -1.43 13.57
CA ILE A 76 -18.93 -1.46 12.12
C ILE A 76 -20.26 -1.00 11.51
N GLU A 77 -20.26 0.15 10.83
CA GLU A 77 -21.45 0.65 10.11
C GLU A 77 -22.74 0.61 10.99
N ASP A 78 -22.66 1.19 12.19
CA ASP A 78 -23.73 1.26 13.20
C ASP A 78 -24.19 -0.10 13.78
N LYS A 79 -23.44 -1.18 13.50
CA LYS A 79 -23.63 -2.50 14.12
C LYS A 79 -22.55 -2.78 15.13
N VAL A 80 -22.97 -3.16 16.33
CA VAL A 80 -22.07 -3.57 17.41
C VAL A 80 -21.79 -5.06 17.30
N GLU A 81 -20.51 -5.41 17.09
CA GLU A 81 -20.03 -6.77 17.00
C GLU A 81 -19.00 -7.07 18.09
N LYS A 82 -18.95 -8.33 18.54
CA LYS A 82 -17.89 -8.84 19.42
C LYS A 82 -16.88 -9.59 18.57
N ARG A 83 -15.61 -9.24 18.66
CA ARG A 83 -14.52 -9.92 17.96
C ARG A 83 -13.42 -10.37 18.91
N ALA A 84 -12.78 -11.47 18.55
CA ALA A 84 -11.64 -11.98 19.29
C ALA A 84 -10.41 -11.11 19.01
N LEU A 85 -9.64 -10.86 20.08
CA LEU A 85 -8.35 -10.20 20.00
C LEU A 85 -7.28 -11.26 19.74
N LEU A 86 -6.55 -11.11 18.65
CA LEU A 86 -5.54 -12.04 18.17
C LEU A 86 -4.15 -11.50 18.54
N PHE A 87 -3.41 -12.31 19.30
CA PHE A 87 -2.04 -11.99 19.70
C PHE A 87 -1.28 -13.26 20.06
N GLU A 88 0.05 -13.21 19.95
CA GLU A 88 0.92 -14.32 20.32
C GLU A 88 1.12 -14.37 21.83
N LYS A 89 0.41 -15.30 22.49
CA LYS A 89 0.44 -15.46 23.96
C LYS A 89 1.84 -15.69 24.54
N THR A 90 2.72 -16.35 23.78
CA THR A 90 4.10 -16.66 24.19
C THR A 90 4.98 -15.42 24.34
N GLU A 91 4.59 -14.34 23.67
CA GLU A 91 5.39 -13.14 23.52
C GLU A 91 4.96 -12.00 24.46
N ILE A 92 3.89 -12.20 25.23
CA ILE A 92 3.23 -11.17 26.02
C ILE A 92 3.35 -11.48 27.52
N ASN A 93 3.82 -10.47 28.24
CA ASN A 93 3.99 -10.44 29.69
C ASN A 93 3.45 -9.10 30.20
N LYS A 94 3.06 -9.00 31.48
CA LYS A 94 2.55 -7.74 32.05
C LYS A 94 3.49 -6.53 31.82
N LYS A 95 4.82 -6.77 31.81
CA LYS A 95 5.83 -5.74 31.58
C LYS A 95 5.90 -5.20 30.15
N ASN A 96 5.52 -5.99 29.15
CA ASN A 96 5.65 -5.63 27.72
C ASN A 96 4.29 -5.38 27.04
N LEU A 97 3.20 -5.53 27.79
CA LEU A 97 1.84 -5.44 27.28
C LEU A 97 1.55 -4.06 26.68
N LYS A 98 1.98 -2.99 27.35
CA LYS A 98 1.81 -1.61 26.86
C LYS A 98 2.44 -1.39 25.48
N ASP A 99 3.63 -1.93 25.27
CA ASP A 99 4.36 -1.76 24.01
C ASP A 99 3.80 -2.66 22.89
N LYS A 100 3.26 -3.83 23.25
CA LYS A 100 2.73 -4.79 22.27
C LYS A 100 1.24 -4.61 21.96
N LEU A 101 0.46 -3.97 22.82
CA LEU A 101 -0.97 -3.74 22.64
C LEU A 101 -1.32 -3.14 21.25
N PRO A 102 -0.61 -2.12 20.73
CA PRO A 102 -0.89 -1.56 19.39
C PRO A 102 -0.76 -2.57 18.25
N ASN A 103 -0.01 -3.66 18.46
CA ASN A 103 0.23 -4.71 17.47
C ASN A 103 -0.77 -5.85 17.54
N PHE A 104 -1.70 -5.84 18.50
CA PHE A 104 -2.72 -6.88 18.58
C PHE A 104 -3.65 -6.76 17.37
N GLU A 105 -4.14 -7.90 16.90
CA GLU A 105 -4.89 -7.99 15.67
C GLU A 105 -6.36 -8.30 15.94
N VAL A 106 -7.22 -7.84 15.05
CA VAL A 106 -8.62 -8.25 14.98
C VAL A 106 -8.94 -8.59 13.54
N LYS A 107 -9.68 -9.67 13.33
CA LYS A 107 -10.14 -10.05 12.00
C LYS A 107 -11.24 -9.09 11.57
N LEU A 108 -11.09 -8.35 10.46
CA LEU A 108 -12.10 -7.50 9.84
C LEU A 108 -12.12 -7.76 8.34
N TYR A 109 -13.30 -7.76 7.71
CA TYR A 109 -13.43 -7.95 6.25
C TYR A 109 -12.69 -9.16 5.63
N GLY A 110 -12.36 -10.18 6.43
CA GLY A 110 -11.63 -11.38 5.99
C GLY A 110 -10.13 -11.38 6.30
N GLU A 111 -9.55 -10.23 6.64
CA GLU A 111 -8.12 -10.04 6.94
C GLU A 111 -7.89 -9.63 8.40
N ASN A 112 -6.65 -9.72 8.86
CA ASN A 112 -6.25 -9.28 10.19
C ASN A 112 -5.74 -7.84 10.16
N TYR A 113 -6.29 -6.99 11.01
CA TYR A 113 -5.85 -5.62 11.16
C TYR A 113 -5.42 -5.34 12.59
N LYS A 114 -4.36 -4.54 12.72
CA LYS A 114 -3.90 -4.07 14.02
C LYS A 114 -4.93 -3.15 14.66
N ILE A 115 -5.18 -3.31 15.95
CA ILE A 115 -6.14 -2.48 16.69
C ILE A 115 -5.74 -0.99 16.73
N SER A 116 -4.44 -0.70 16.59
CA SER A 116 -3.92 0.67 16.46
C SER A 116 -4.41 1.42 15.21
N LYS A 117 -4.91 0.71 14.20
CA LYS A 117 -5.47 1.32 12.98
C LYS A 117 -6.96 1.66 13.11
N LEU A 118 -7.62 1.25 14.19
CA LEU A 118 -9.04 1.46 14.42
C LEU A 118 -9.28 2.81 15.08
N SER A 119 -10.46 3.38 14.83
CA SER A 119 -10.88 4.62 15.50
C SER A 119 -11.18 4.37 16.98
N GLY A 120 -10.87 5.36 17.81
CA GLY A 120 -11.08 5.31 19.25
C GLY A 120 -10.02 4.52 20.02
N PHE A 121 -9.03 3.89 19.37
CA PHE A 121 -7.99 3.13 20.07
C PHE A 121 -7.33 3.94 21.19
N ILE A 122 -6.93 5.19 20.91
CA ILE A 122 -6.27 6.09 21.88
C ILE A 122 -7.12 6.28 23.14
N ASP A 123 -8.44 6.38 22.99
CA ASP A 123 -9.35 6.67 24.09
C ASP A 123 -9.58 5.44 24.98
N VAL A 124 -9.56 4.23 24.41
CA VAL A 124 -9.75 2.97 25.14
C VAL A 124 -8.45 2.24 25.47
N VAL A 125 -7.27 2.76 25.11
CA VAL A 125 -5.97 2.11 25.37
C VAL A 125 -5.78 1.80 26.84
N ASP A 126 -6.04 2.76 27.72
CA ASP A 126 -5.78 2.60 29.16
C ASP A 126 -6.74 1.58 29.78
N ASP A 127 -8.02 1.62 29.39
CA ASP A 127 -9.02 0.64 29.82
C ASP A 127 -8.71 -0.76 29.30
N LEU A 128 -8.29 -0.88 28.03
CA LEU A 128 -7.85 -2.12 27.42
C LEU A 128 -6.63 -2.69 28.15
N LEU A 129 -5.65 -1.85 28.45
CA LEU A 129 -4.44 -2.24 29.15
C LEU A 129 -4.79 -2.81 30.53
N TRP A 130 -5.60 -2.08 31.30
CA TRP A 130 -6.03 -2.49 32.63
C TRP A 130 -6.77 -3.83 32.60
N LYS A 131 -7.76 -3.98 31.71
CA LYS A 131 -8.53 -5.23 31.58
C LYS A 131 -7.68 -6.41 31.11
N LEU A 132 -6.68 -6.19 30.27
CA LEU A 132 -5.77 -7.23 29.81
C LEU A 132 -4.76 -7.62 30.90
N GLU A 133 -4.32 -6.69 31.75
CA GLU A 133 -3.47 -6.99 32.91
C GLU A 133 -4.15 -7.88 33.96
N GLU A 134 -5.47 -7.80 34.10
CA GLU A 134 -6.26 -8.69 34.98
C GLU A 134 -6.39 -10.12 34.42
N ILE A 135 -6.38 -10.27 33.09
CA ILE A 135 -6.60 -11.55 32.41
C ILE A 135 -5.29 -12.33 32.20
N LEU A 136 -4.18 -11.62 31.96
CA LEU A 136 -2.82 -12.17 31.78
C LEU A 136 -2.13 -12.43 33.12
#